data_AF-A0A963G7C0-F1
#
_entry.id   AF-A0A963G7C0-F1
#
_cell.length_a   1.000
_cell.length_b   1.000
_cell.length_c   1.000
_cell.angle_alpha   90.00
_cell.angle_beta   90.00
_cell.angle_gamma   90.00
#
_symmetry.space_group_name_H-M   'P 1'
#
loop_
_entity.id
_entity.type
_entity.pdbx_description
1 polymer ?
#
loop_
_entity_poly.entity_id
_entity_poly.type
_entity_poly.pdbx_seq_one_letter_code
_entity_poly.pdbx_strand_id
1 'polypeptide(L)'
;MNATAILNNVKSAGAQGLGAPLILLMMLGMVVVPMPALALDVFFTFNIALSLVVLLVVVYTLKPLEFSVFPSLLLVATLLRLALNVASTRVVLLEGHEGGDAAGKVIEAFGAFVIGGNYAVGLVVFAILVIINFVVVTKGAGRVSEVSARFTLDAMPGKQMA
;
A
#
# COMPACT_ATOMS: atom_id res chain seq x y z
N MET A 1 21.82 21.55 22.32
CA MET A 1 21.45 20.12 22.42
C MET A 1 21.45 19.53 21.01
N ASN A 2 22.25 18.47 20.82
CA ASN A 2 22.81 18.01 19.55
C ASN A 2 21.78 17.50 18.51
N ALA A 3 21.45 18.31 17.51
CA ALA A 3 20.76 17.85 16.29
C ALA A 3 21.57 16.78 15.53
N THR A 4 22.89 16.87 15.60
CA THR A 4 23.83 15.91 14.99
C THR A 4 23.83 14.55 15.69
N ALA A 5 23.51 14.48 16.98
CA ALA A 5 23.42 13.22 17.72
C ALA A 5 22.13 12.45 17.38
N ILE A 6 21.03 13.18 17.14
CA ILE A 6 19.78 12.58 16.66
C ILE A 6 19.99 12.02 15.25
N LEU A 7 20.65 12.76 14.36
CA LEU A 7 20.96 12.29 13.00
C LEU A 7 21.84 11.04 12.98
N ASN A 8 22.83 10.94 13.88
CA ASN A 8 23.68 9.76 13.98
C ASN A 8 22.96 8.54 14.61
N ASN A 9 22.09 8.75 15.60
CA ASN A 9 21.27 7.66 16.16
C ASN A 9 20.22 7.15 15.17
N VAL A 10 19.67 8.01 14.32
CA VAL A 10 18.79 7.60 13.21
C VAL A 10 19.57 6.80 12.16
N LYS A 11 20.82 7.18 11.86
CA LYS A 11 21.71 6.43 10.95
C LYS A 11 22.12 5.06 11.52
N SER A 12 22.40 4.94 12.81
CA SER A 12 22.75 3.67 13.44
C SER A 12 21.56 2.73 13.60
N ALA A 13 20.36 3.28 13.86
CA ALA A 13 19.12 2.51 13.85
C ALA A 13 18.77 1.99 12.44
N GLY A 14 19.04 2.78 11.39
CA GLY A 14 18.92 2.33 10.00
C GLY A 14 19.87 1.19 9.61
N ALA A 15 21.03 1.09 10.25
CA ALA A 15 22.03 0.05 9.99
C ALA A 15 21.80 -1.27 10.75
N GLN A 16 20.95 -1.29 11.79
CA GLN A 16 20.75 -2.44 12.68
C GLN A 16 19.45 -3.22 12.45
N GLY A 17 18.73 -3.00 11.34
CA GLY A 17 17.48 -3.71 11.07
C GLY A 17 16.29 -3.25 11.93
N LEU A 18 16.44 -2.14 12.68
CA LEU A 18 15.37 -1.53 13.48
C LEU A 18 14.28 -0.85 12.64
N GLY A 19 14.45 -0.73 11.32
CA GLY A 19 13.46 -0.14 10.43
C GLY A 19 12.12 -0.87 10.45
N ALA A 20 12.11 -2.20 10.42
CA ALA A 20 10.87 -2.99 10.43
C ALA A 20 10.10 -2.88 11.77
N PRO A 21 10.72 -3.04 12.95
CA PRO A 21 10.06 -2.79 14.24
C PRO A 21 9.52 -1.36 14.38
N LEU A 22 10.24 -0.36 13.89
CA LEU A 22 9.84 1.04 14.00
C LEU A 22 8.64 1.37 13.12
N ILE A 23 8.63 0.88 11.87
CA ILE A 23 7.47 0.96 10.98
C ILE A 23 6.28 0.25 11.61
N LEU A 24 6.49 -0.94 12.18
CA LEU A 24 5.42 -1.69 12.84
C LEU A 24 4.83 -0.96 14.05
N LEU A 25 5.67 -0.34 14.90
CA LEU A 25 5.24 0.51 16.01
C LEU A 25 4.47 1.75 15.53
N MET A 26 4.95 2.40 14.46
CA MET A 26 4.26 3.54 13.85
C MET A 26 2.88 3.15 13.31
N MET A 27 2.77 1.99 12.64
CA MET A 27 1.49 1.46 12.16
C MET A 27 0.55 1.14 13.32
N LEU A 28 1.04 0.48 14.37
CA LEU A 28 0.27 0.21 15.59
C LEU A 28 -0.22 1.51 16.24
N GLY A 29 0.64 2.54 16.28
CA GLY A 29 0.27 3.88 16.74
C GLY A 29 -0.87 4.50 15.94
N MET A 30 -0.81 4.39 14.60
CA MET A 30 -1.88 4.85 13.70
C MET A 30 -3.23 4.14 13.91
N VAL A 31 -3.21 2.89 14.36
CA VAL A 31 -4.44 2.13 14.65
C VAL A 31 -5.02 2.52 16.00
N VAL A 32 -4.17 2.69 17.02
CA VAL A 32 -4.60 2.96 18.40
C VAL A 32 -4.95 4.43 18.63
N VAL A 33 -4.25 5.37 18.01
CA VAL A 33 -4.47 6.81 18.17
C VAL A 33 -5.44 7.31 17.09
N PRO A 34 -6.54 8.01 17.44
CA PRO A 34 -7.41 8.64 16.45
C PRO A 34 -6.59 9.69 15.69
N MET A 35 -6.49 9.53 14.37
CA MET A 35 -5.72 10.43 13.54
C MET A 35 -6.57 11.64 13.14
N PRO A 36 -6.05 12.87 13.24
CA PRO A 36 -6.75 14.03 12.73
C PRO A 36 -6.92 13.93 11.21
N ALA A 37 -8.08 14.35 10.70
CA ALA A 37 -8.43 14.29 9.28
C ALA A 37 -7.36 14.90 8.35
N LEU A 38 -6.71 15.99 8.78
CA LEU A 38 -5.62 16.64 8.03
C LEU A 38 -4.40 15.72 7.85
N ALA A 39 -3.99 15.01 8.90
CA ALA A 39 -2.85 14.08 8.80
C ALA A 39 -3.19 12.92 7.85
N LEU A 40 -4.41 12.39 7.94
CA LEU A 40 -4.90 11.32 7.08
C LEU A 40 -4.88 11.74 5.59
N ASP A 41 -5.35 12.95 5.27
CA ASP A 41 -5.33 13.48 3.91
C ASP A 41 -3.90 13.61 3.34
N VAL A 42 -2.96 14.10 4.15
CA VAL A 42 -1.55 14.23 3.75
C VAL A 42 -0.94 12.86 3.46
N PHE A 43 -1.15 11.88 4.34
CA PHE A 43 -0.61 10.55 4.15
C PHE A 43 -1.26 9.79 2.98
N PHE A 44 -2.57 9.94 2.74
CA PHE A 44 -3.23 9.37 1.56
C PHE A 44 -2.72 9.99 0.27
N THR A 45 -2.63 11.32 0.21
CA THR A 45 -2.11 12.04 -0.95
C THR A 45 -0.69 11.60 -1.25
N PHE A 46 0.16 11.50 -0.23
CA PHE A 46 1.52 10.97 -0.35
C PHE A 46 1.53 9.51 -0.83
N ASN A 47 0.67 8.64 -0.31
CA ASN A 47 0.60 7.23 -0.72
C ASN A 47 0.21 7.08 -2.21
N ILE A 48 -0.75 7.88 -2.68
CA ILE A 48 -1.18 7.90 -4.08
C ILE A 48 -0.04 8.42 -4.96
N ALA A 49 0.61 9.53 -4.59
CA ALA A 49 1.73 10.08 -5.33
C ALA A 49 2.90 9.09 -5.41
N LEU A 50 3.27 8.45 -4.30
CA LEU A 50 4.30 7.41 -4.24
C LEU A 50 3.92 6.23 -5.14
N SER A 51 2.67 5.78 -5.11
CA SER A 51 2.19 4.68 -5.96
C SER A 51 2.31 5.02 -7.46
N LEU A 52 2.00 6.27 -7.85
CA LEU A 52 2.15 6.72 -9.23
C LEU A 52 3.62 6.82 -9.65
N VAL A 53 4.50 7.30 -8.78
CA VAL A 53 5.95 7.32 -9.04
C VAL A 53 6.48 5.91 -9.23
N VAL A 54 6.11 4.97 -8.36
CA VAL A 54 6.51 3.55 -8.49
C VAL A 54 5.99 2.96 -9.79
N LEU A 55 4.73 3.22 -10.16
CA LEU A 55 4.16 2.79 -11.43
C LEU A 55 4.98 3.33 -12.62
N LEU A 56 5.31 4.62 -12.59
CA LEU A 56 6.08 5.27 -13.64
C LEU A 56 7.48 4.65 -13.76
N VAL A 57 8.16 4.43 -12.65
CA VAL A 57 9.47 3.77 -12.59
C VAL A 57 9.39 2.38 -13.20
N VAL A 58 8.38 1.58 -12.84
CA VAL A 58 8.21 0.22 -13.39
C VAL A 58 7.97 0.23 -14.90
N VAL A 59 7.20 1.19 -15.42
CA VAL A 59 6.91 1.29 -16.86
C VAL A 59 8.16 1.72 -17.67
N TYR A 60 9.02 2.56 -17.09
CA TYR A 60 10.19 3.11 -17.80
C TYR A 60 11.53 2.39 -17.54
N THR A 61 11.62 1.57 -16.49
CA THR A 61 12.85 0.82 -16.19
C THR A 61 13.02 -0.37 -17.14
N LEU A 62 14.07 -0.32 -17.96
CA LEU A 62 14.41 -1.36 -18.94
C LEU A 62 15.41 -2.40 -18.41
N LYS A 63 16.08 -2.14 -17.28
CA LYS A 63 17.18 -2.98 -16.76
C LYS A 63 16.77 -3.72 -15.46
N PRO A 64 16.88 -5.06 -15.42
CA PRO A 64 16.58 -5.86 -14.22
C PRO A 64 17.44 -5.54 -12.99
N LEU A 65 18.65 -5.00 -13.16
CA LEU A 65 19.55 -4.69 -12.03
C LEU A 65 18.99 -3.58 -11.11
N GLU A 66 18.13 -2.71 -11.62
CA GLU A 66 17.43 -1.67 -10.85
C GLU A 66 16.30 -2.25 -9.99
N PHE A 67 15.88 -3.50 -10.23
CA PHE A 67 14.84 -4.18 -9.44
C PHE A 67 15.34 -4.67 -8.07
N SER A 68 16.63 -4.60 -7.74
CA SER A 68 17.10 -5.07 -6.41
C SER A 68 16.49 -4.24 -5.25
N VAL A 69 16.20 -2.96 -5.48
CA VAL A 69 15.55 -2.07 -4.50
C VAL A 69 14.02 -2.22 -4.52
N PHE A 70 13.47 -2.75 -5.61
CA PHE A 70 12.03 -2.79 -5.85
C PHE A 70 11.22 -3.58 -4.80
N PRO A 71 11.61 -4.80 -4.37
CA PRO A 71 10.91 -5.52 -3.30
C PRO A 71 10.84 -4.74 -1.99
N SER A 72 11.93 -4.06 -1.61
CA SER A 72 11.97 -3.29 -0.36
C SER A 72 11.07 -2.05 -0.42
N LEU A 73 11.05 -1.33 -1.54
CA LEU A 73 10.15 -0.21 -1.76
C LEU A 73 8.69 -0.63 -1.76
N LEU A 74 8.36 -1.74 -2.44
CA LEU A 74 7.02 -2.29 -2.42
C LEU A 74 6.59 -2.73 -1.02
N LEU A 75 7.48 -3.34 -0.24
CA LEU A 75 7.19 -3.72 1.15
C LEU A 75 6.83 -2.49 1.99
N VAL A 76 7.64 -1.43 1.94
CA VAL A 76 7.35 -0.21 2.70
C VAL A 76 6.05 0.46 2.23
N ALA A 77 5.83 0.56 0.92
CA ALA A 77 4.62 1.18 0.36
C ALA A 77 3.34 0.39 0.71
N THR A 78 3.42 -0.94 0.70
CA THR A 78 2.29 -1.83 1.07
C THR A 78 1.98 -1.78 2.55
N LEU A 79 2.99 -1.73 3.42
CA LEU A 79 2.79 -1.54 4.86
C LEU A 79 2.14 -0.19 5.16
N LEU A 80 2.63 0.90 4.55
CA LEU A 80 2.00 2.22 4.67
C LEU A 80 0.54 2.19 4.21
N ARG A 81 0.24 1.53 3.08
CA ARG A 81 -1.13 1.38 2.58
C ARG A 81 -2.01 0.60 3.55
N LEU A 82 -1.51 -0.47 4.16
CA LEU A 82 -2.26 -1.24 5.16
C LEU A 82 -2.59 -0.37 6.38
N ALA A 83 -1.63 0.37 6.91
CA ALA A 83 -1.84 1.23 8.07
C ALA A 83 -2.86 2.35 7.79
N LEU A 84 -2.76 3.00 6.62
CA LEU A 84 -3.71 4.03 6.23
C LEU A 84 -5.12 3.49 6.08
N ASN A 85 -5.28 2.31 5.48
CA ASN A 85 -6.58 1.68 5.36
C ASN A 85 -7.21 1.41 6.74
N VAL A 86 -6.46 0.85 7.69
CA VAL A 86 -6.99 0.58 9.05
C VAL A 86 -7.30 1.87 9.82
N ALA A 87 -6.42 2.87 9.76
CA ALA A 87 -6.66 4.16 10.40
C ALA A 87 -7.89 4.87 9.80
N SER A 88 -8.03 4.83 8.48
CA SER A 88 -9.13 5.46 7.76
C SER A 88 -10.48 4.80 8.03
N THR A 89 -10.56 3.47 8.05
CA THR A 89 -11.82 2.78 8.34
C THR A 89 -12.27 3.06 9.76
N ARG A 90 -11.34 3.16 10.72
CA ARG A 90 -11.69 3.56 12.09
C ARG A 90 -12.27 4.98 12.14
N VAL A 91 -11.59 5.95 11.55
CA VAL A 91 -12.03 7.35 11.50
C VAL A 91 -13.41 7.46 10.82
N VAL A 92 -13.60 6.76 9.69
CA VAL A 92 -14.90 6.71 8.99
C VAL A 92 -16.00 6.08 9.85
N LEU A 93 -15.70 5.04 10.64
CA LEU A 93 -16.71 4.39 11.49
C LEU A 93 -17.02 5.14 12.79
N LEU A 94 -16.05 5.90 13.33
CA LEU A 94 -16.22 6.65 14.58
C LEU A 94 -16.76 8.06 14.34
N GLU A 95 -16.18 8.79 13.40
CA GLU A 95 -16.46 10.20 13.14
C GLU A 95 -17.30 10.41 11.87
N GLY A 96 -17.52 9.38 11.04
CA GLY A 96 -18.28 9.52 9.80
C GLY A 96 -19.77 9.86 9.98
N HIS A 97 -20.31 9.72 11.19
CA HIS A 97 -21.66 10.17 11.52
C HIS A 97 -21.76 11.69 11.74
N GLU A 98 -20.64 12.39 11.96
CA GLU A 98 -20.60 13.84 12.18
C GLU A 98 -20.54 14.65 10.87
N GLY A 99 -20.34 13.99 9.73
CA GLY A 99 -20.32 14.59 8.39
C GLY A 99 -19.25 13.99 7.48
N GLY A 100 -19.39 14.16 6.16
CA GLY A 100 -18.44 13.64 5.17
C GLY A 100 -17.02 14.21 5.32
N ASP A 101 -16.92 15.48 5.73
CA ASP A 101 -15.66 16.22 5.94
C ASP A 101 -14.88 15.73 7.19
N ALA A 102 -15.54 15.00 8.10
CA ALA A 102 -14.93 14.47 9.33
C ALA A 102 -13.94 13.34 9.04
N ALA A 103 -14.13 12.59 7.95
CA ALA A 103 -13.25 11.49 7.57
C ALA A 103 -12.00 11.93 6.78
N GLY A 104 -11.95 13.17 6.32
CA GLY A 104 -10.90 13.70 5.44
C GLY A 104 -11.40 14.03 4.04
N LYS A 105 -10.85 15.09 3.46
CA LYS A 105 -11.29 15.66 2.17
C LYS A 105 -10.97 14.76 1.00
N VAL A 106 -9.88 14.00 1.08
CA VAL A 106 -9.51 13.04 0.04
C VAL A 106 -10.57 11.93 -0.04
N ILE A 107 -10.98 11.39 1.11
CA ILE A 107 -12.00 10.34 1.18
C ILE A 107 -13.35 10.86 0.71
N GLU A 108 -13.75 12.06 1.15
CA GLU A 108 -15.00 12.68 0.70
C GLU A 108 -15.01 12.90 -0.83
N ALA A 109 -13.94 13.47 -1.39
CA ALA A 109 -13.84 13.72 -2.82
C ALA A 109 -13.86 12.43 -3.65
N PHE A 110 -13.15 11.38 -3.21
CA PHE A 110 -13.20 10.07 -3.84
C PHE A 110 -14.59 9.44 -3.72
N GLY A 111 -15.23 9.57 -2.56
CA GLY A 111 -16.61 9.12 -2.33
C GLY A 111 -17.55 9.77 -3.33
N ALA A 112 -17.62 11.10 -3.33
CA ALA A 112 -18.46 11.88 -4.24
C ALA A 112 -18.21 11.54 -5.72
N PHE A 113 -16.95 11.32 -6.11
CA PHE A 113 -16.59 10.89 -7.46
C PHE A 113 -17.14 9.51 -7.83
N VAL A 114 -17.08 8.53 -6.91
CA VAL A 114 -17.55 7.16 -7.17
C VAL A 114 -19.07 7.05 -7.21
N ILE A 115 -19.80 7.74 -6.32
CA ILE A 115 -21.26 7.73 -6.34
C ILE A 115 -21.84 8.61 -7.46
N GLY A 116 -21.15 9.65 -7.91
CA GLY A 116 -21.58 10.49 -9.03
C GLY A 116 -22.99 11.10 -8.85
N GLY A 117 -23.42 11.29 -7.59
CA GLY A 117 -24.76 11.76 -7.23
C GLY A 117 -25.85 10.67 -7.14
N ASN A 118 -25.53 9.40 -7.43
CA ASN A 118 -26.47 8.27 -7.30
C ASN A 118 -25.85 7.12 -6.49
N TYR A 119 -26.38 6.89 -5.30
CA TYR A 119 -25.96 5.79 -4.42
C TYR A 119 -26.05 4.40 -5.08
N ALA A 120 -27.03 4.17 -5.97
CA ALA A 120 -27.15 2.91 -6.70
C ALA A 120 -25.96 2.69 -7.67
N VAL A 121 -25.52 3.76 -8.35
CA VAL A 121 -24.34 3.69 -9.23
C VAL A 121 -23.09 3.39 -8.39
N GLY A 122 -22.92 4.07 -7.26
CA GLY A 122 -21.78 3.82 -6.37
C GLY A 122 -21.75 2.39 -5.84
N LEU A 123 -22.90 1.81 -5.47
CA LEU A 123 -22.98 0.43 -5.00
C LEU A 123 -22.62 -0.58 -6.10
N VAL A 124 -23.04 -0.33 -7.34
CA VAL A 124 -22.66 -1.14 -8.50
C VAL A 124 -21.14 -1.06 -8.76
N VAL A 125 -20.57 0.15 -8.75
CA VAL A 125 -19.12 0.35 -8.93
C VAL A 125 -18.34 -0.34 -7.80
N PHE A 126 -18.79 -0.20 -6.55
CA PHE A 126 -18.19 -0.88 -5.41
C PHE A 126 -18.20 -2.40 -5.58
N ALA A 127 -19.33 -3.00 -5.99
CA ALA A 127 -19.42 -4.43 -6.26
C ALA A 127 -18.45 -4.87 -7.37
N ILE A 128 -18.31 -4.11 -8.45
CA ILE A 128 -17.35 -4.39 -9.53
C ILE A 128 -15.92 -4.38 -8.97
N LEU A 129 -15.55 -3.36 -8.19
CA LEU A 129 -14.21 -3.27 -7.60
C LEU A 129 -13.91 -4.44 -6.65
N VAL A 130 -14.87 -4.82 -5.80
CA VAL A 130 -14.72 -5.98 -4.90
C VAL A 130 -14.53 -7.27 -5.70
N ILE A 131 -15.30 -7.48 -6.77
CA ILE A 131 -15.18 -8.66 -7.63
C ILE A 131 -13.81 -8.68 -8.31
N ILE A 132 -13.34 -7.56 -8.87
CA ILE A 132 -12.02 -7.50 -9.50
C ILE A 132 -10.92 -7.80 -8.47
N ASN A 133 -10.98 -7.17 -7.30
CA ASN A 133 -9.97 -7.32 -6.26
C ASN A 133 -9.88 -8.76 -5.72
N PHE A 134 -11.01 -9.40 -5.42
CA PHE A 134 -11.00 -10.75 -4.86
C PHE A 134 -10.96 -11.86 -5.91
N VAL A 135 -11.75 -11.75 -6.99
CA VAL A 135 -11.89 -12.85 -7.96
C VAL A 135 -10.80 -12.78 -9.01
N VAL A 136 -10.58 -11.61 -9.63
CA VAL A 136 -9.67 -11.50 -10.77
C VAL A 136 -8.21 -11.52 -10.31
N VAL A 137 -7.84 -10.68 -9.34
CA VAL A 137 -6.44 -10.60 -8.87
C VAL A 137 -6.00 -11.90 -8.22
N THR A 138 -6.78 -12.46 -7.29
CA THR A 138 -6.41 -13.70 -6.59
C THR A 138 -6.33 -14.90 -7.54
N LYS A 139 -7.31 -15.08 -8.43
CA LYS A 139 -7.26 -16.19 -9.42
C LYS A 139 -6.16 -15.97 -10.46
N GLY A 140 -5.93 -14.73 -10.89
CA GLY A 140 -4.86 -14.36 -11.80
C GLY A 140 -3.48 -14.66 -11.23
N ALA A 141 -3.23 -14.26 -9.99
CA ALA A 141 -1.99 -14.55 -9.26
C ALA A 141 -1.75 -16.07 -9.14
N GLY A 142 -2.80 -16.85 -8.89
CA GLY A 142 -2.71 -18.32 -8.84
C GLY A 142 -2.23 -18.93 -10.17
N ARG A 143 -2.77 -18.48 -11.31
CA ARG A 143 -2.38 -18.97 -12.64
C ARG A 143 -0.95 -18.59 -13.00
N VAL A 144 -0.50 -17.38 -12.67
CA VAL A 144 0.89 -16.97 -12.88
C VAL A 144 1.86 -17.79 -12.00
N SER A 145 1.45 -18.09 -10.76
CA SER A 145 2.25 -18.91 -9.83
C SER A 145 2.37 -20.37 -10.29
N GLU A 146 1.30 -20.96 -10.83
CA GLU A 146 1.29 -22.30 -11.43
C GLU A 146 2.30 -22.40 -12.58
N VAL A 147 2.28 -21.43 -13.49
CA VAL A 147 3.18 -21.38 -14.65
C VAL A 147 4.63 -21.13 -14.22
N SER A 148 4.85 -20.24 -13.25
CA SER A 148 6.20 -19.97 -12.73
C SER A 148 6.79 -21.19 -12.02
N ALA A 149 5.98 -21.93 -11.26
CA ALA A 149 6.39 -23.18 -10.63
C ALA A 149 6.72 -24.25 -11.66
N ARG A 150 5.90 -24.37 -12.72
CA ARG A 150 6.17 -25.29 -13.82
C ARG A 150 7.45 -24.93 -14.57
N PHE A 151 7.69 -23.65 -14.88
CA PHE A 151 8.95 -23.21 -15.50
C PHE A 151 10.16 -23.39 -14.59
N THR A 152 9.99 -23.22 -13.28
CA THR A 152 11.06 -23.49 -12.31
C THR A 152 11.38 -24.98 -12.25
N LEU A 153 10.36 -25.85 -12.32
CA LEU A 153 10.52 -27.31 -12.37
C LEU A 153 11.11 -27.79 -13.71
N ASP A 154 10.63 -27.24 -14.84
CA ASP A 154 11.14 -27.55 -16.18
C ASP A 154 12.59 -27.06 -16.36
N ALA A 155 13.02 -26.06 -15.58
CA ALA A 155 14.40 -25.56 -15.55
C ALA A 155 15.34 -26.36 -14.63
N MET A 156 14.85 -27.32 -13.82
CA MET A 156 15.73 -28.15 -12.97
C MET A 156 16.51 -29.16 -13.84
N PRO A 157 17.86 -29.08 -13.89
CA PRO A 157 18.65 -29.94 -14.74
C PRO A 157 18.79 -31.32 -14.09
N GLY A 158 17.84 -32.20 -14.37
CA GLY A 158 17.80 -33.57 -13.87
C GLY A 158 17.75 -34.66 -14.94
N LYS A 159 17.48 -34.33 -16.23
CA LYS A 159 17.36 -35.38 -17.26
C LYS A 159 17.44 -34.97 -18.74
N GLN A 160 18.20 -33.94 -19.12
CA GLN A 160 18.60 -33.73 -20.53
C GLN A 160 20.07 -34.11 -20.81
N MET A 161 20.70 -34.88 -19.92
CA MET A 161 22.08 -35.40 -20.07
C MET A 161 22.13 -36.94 -19.86
N ALA A 162 21.05 -37.65 -20.23
CA ALA A 162 21.01 -39.11 -20.37
C ALA A 162 20.02 -39.50 -21.47
#